data_AF-A0A2Z4WE34-F1
#
_entry.id   AF-A0A2Z4WE34-F1
#
_cell.length_a   1.000
_cell.length_b   1.000
_cell.length_c   1.000
_cell.angle_alpha   90.00
_cell.angle_beta   90.00
_cell.angle_gamma   90.00
#
_symmetry.space_group_name_H-M   'P 1'
#
loop_
_entity.id
_entity.type
_entity.pdbx_description
1 polymer ?
#
loop_
_entity_poly.entity_id
_entity_poly.type
_entity_poly.pdbx_seq_one_letter_code
_entity_poly.pdbx_strand_id
1 'polypeptide(L)' 'MWIKKDNQKNNYKKLYSELLYKLKKEVDKINASDYSKKSLGKFKENVENLVTDSLDKNK' A
#
# COMPACT_ATOMS: atom_id res chain seq x y z
N MET A 1 22.02 -23.95 -18.00
CA MET A 1 20.69 -23.33 -18.14
C MET A 1 20.46 -22.42 -16.93
N TRP A 2 20.73 -21.12 -17.04
CA TRP A 2 20.65 -20.17 -15.92
C TRP A 2 19.47 -19.23 -16.12
N ILE A 3 18.27 -19.63 -15.69
CA ILE A 3 17.09 -18.76 -15.68
C ILE A 3 16.38 -18.92 -14.32
N LYS A 4 16.97 -18.39 -13.24
CA LYS A 4 16.29 -18.29 -11.93
C LYS A 4 16.72 -17.07 -11.10
N LYS A 5 17.03 -15.92 -11.72
CA LYS A 5 17.30 -14.68 -10.94
C LYS A 5 16.41 -13.48 -11.28
N ASP A 6 15.72 -13.47 -12.43
CA ASP A 6 14.87 -12.32 -12.81
C ASP A 6 13.46 -12.32 -12.23
N ASN A 7 12.94 -13.47 -11.78
CA ASN A 7 11.56 -13.56 -11.29
C ASN A 7 11.32 -12.90 -9.92
N GLN A 8 12.34 -12.77 -9.06
CA GLN A 8 12.17 -12.13 -7.75
C GLN A 8 12.13 -10.60 -7.82
N LYS A 9 12.98 -9.96 -8.64
CA LYS A 9 13.02 -8.49 -8.77
C LYS A 9 11.74 -7.90 -9.37
N ASN A 10 11.13 -8.60 -10.33
CA ASN A 10 9.86 -8.17 -10.91
C ASN A 10 8.70 -8.21 -9.89
N ASN A 11 8.79 -9.06 -8.87
CA ASN A 11 7.75 -9.18 -7.87
C ASN A 11 7.74 -7.98 -6.90
N TYR A 12 8.91 -7.53 -6.41
CA TYR A 12 8.98 -6.39 -5.49
C TYR A 12 8.56 -5.06 -6.14
N LYS A 13 8.96 -4.83 -7.40
CA LYS A 13 8.54 -3.61 -8.13
C LYS A 13 7.02 -3.57 -8.29
N LYS A 14 6.40 -4.72 -8.59
CA LYS A 14 4.95 -4.85 -8.72
C LYS A 14 4.26 -4.63 -7.38
N LEU A 15 4.70 -5.31 -6.32
CA LEU A 15 4.15 -5.16 -4.96
C LEU A 15 4.24 -3.71 -4.46
N TYR A 16 5.38 -3.05 -4.70
CA TYR A 16 5.56 -1.64 -4.35
C TYR A 16 4.62 -0.72 -5.14
N SER A 17 4.47 -0.96 -6.46
CA SER A 17 3.55 -0.18 -7.30
C SER A 17 2.09 -0.38 -6.86
N GLU A 18 1.70 -1.60 -6.50
CA GLU A 18 0.37 -1.92 -5.99
C GLU A 18 0.12 -1.26 -4.63
N LEU A 19 1.10 -1.26 -3.72
CA LEU A 19 1.01 -0.57 -2.42
C LEU A 19 0.84 0.94 -2.63
N LEU A 20 1.68 1.56 -3.45
CA LEU A 20 1.57 3.00 -3.76
C LEU A 20 0.21 3.36 -4.35
N TYR A 21 -0.32 2.53 -5.26
CA TYR A 21 -1.63 2.75 -5.85
C TYR A 21 -2.75 2.72 -4.80
N LYS A 22 -2.71 1.76 -3.86
CA LYS A 22 -3.69 1.66 -2.77
C LYS A 22 -3.59 2.84 -1.80
N LEU A 23 -2.38 3.24 -1.42
CA LEU A 23 -2.15 4.40 -0.57
C LEU A 23 -2.68 5.68 -1.20
N LYS A 24 -2.41 5.89 -2.50
CA LYS A 24 -2.94 7.04 -3.23
C LYS A 24 -4.47 7.07 -3.21
N LYS A 25 -5.12 5.92 -3.41
CA LYS A 25 -6.59 5.82 -3.31
C LYS A 25 -7.15 6.19 -1.94
N GLU A 26 -6.47 5.84 -0.86
CA GLU A 26 -6.91 6.24 0.48
C GLU A 26 -6.72 7.75 0.70
N VAL A 27 -5.65 8.34 0.18
CA VAL A 27 -5.43 9.79 0.22
C VAL A 27 -6.51 10.52 -0.60
N ASP A 28 -6.82 10.05 -1.81
CA ASP A 28 -7.85 10.63 -2.68
C ASP A 28 -9.26 10.57 -2.06
N LYS A 29 -9.50 9.66 -1.10
CA LYS A 29 -10.76 9.58 -0.34
C LYS A 29 -10.86 10.60 0.79
N ILE A 30 -9.74 11.17 1.24
CA ILE A 30 -9.76 12.26 2.22
C ILE A 30 -10.28 13.50 1.48
N ASN A 31 -11.48 13.91 1.80
CA ASN A 31 -11.98 15.19 1.34
C ASN A 31 -11.11 16.29 1.97
N ALA A 32 -10.55 17.18 1.15
CA ALA A 32 -9.72 18.29 1.61
C ALA A 32 -10.46 19.26 2.57
N SER A 33 -11.79 19.18 2.66
CA SER A 33 -12.56 19.93 3.64
C SER A 33 -12.84 19.17 4.95
N ASP A 34 -12.57 17.86 5.03
CA ASP A 34 -12.83 17.01 6.20
C ASP A 34 -11.55 16.45 6.82
N TYR A 35 -10.84 17.33 7.51
CA TYR A 35 -9.68 17.00 8.37
C TYR A 35 -10.11 16.75 9.83
N SER A 36 -11.33 16.26 10.06
CA SER A 36 -11.78 15.94 11.41
C SER A 36 -10.93 14.82 12.02
N LYS A 37 -10.79 14.82 13.36
CA LYS A 37 -10.07 13.77 14.10
C LYS A 37 -10.57 12.36 13.74
N LYS A 38 -11.88 12.23 13.50
CA LYS A 38 -12.53 10.96 13.13
C LYS A 38 -12.12 10.50 11.73
N SER A 39 -12.18 11.39 10.75
CA SER A 39 -11.82 11.08 9.36
C SER A 39 -10.32 10.78 9.22
N LEU A 40 -9.46 11.52 9.92
CA LEU A 40 -8.02 11.25 9.97
C LEU A 40 -7.67 9.96 10.72
N GLY A 41 -8.39 9.64 11.80
CA GLY A 41 -8.22 8.37 12.52
C GLY A 41 -8.55 7.17 11.64
N LYS A 42 -9.67 7.23 10.89
CA LYS A 42 -10.06 6.18 9.95
C LYS A 42 -9.07 6.04 8.79
N PHE A 43 -8.57 7.15 8.27
CA PHE A 43 -7.52 7.13 7.25
C PHE A 43 -6.25 6.45 7.77
N LYS A 44 -5.81 6.80 8.99
CA LYS A 44 -4.65 6.17 9.63
C LYS A 44 -4.82 4.65 9.74
N GLU A 45 -5.94 4.18 10.29
CA GLU A 45 -6.23 2.74 10.39
C GLU A 45 -6.18 2.04 9.02
N ASN A 46 -6.78 2.64 8.00
CA ASN A 46 -6.77 2.08 6.65
C ASN A 46 -5.34 1.94 6.09
N VAL A 47 -4.50 2.95 6.30
CA VAL A 47 -3.09 2.92 5.87
C VAL A 47 -2.29 1.87 6.64
N GLU A 48 -2.47 1.77 7.96
CA GLU A 48 -1.79 0.77 8.80
C GLU A 48 -2.15 -0.66 8.37
N ASN A 49 -3.42 -0.92 8.06
CA ASN A 49 -3.88 -2.21 7.53
C ASN A 49 -3.26 -2.51 6.16
N LEU A 50 -3.22 -1.53 5.24
CA LEU A 50 -2.61 -1.71 3.92
C LEU A 50 -1.12 -2.07 3.98
N VAL A 51 -0.38 -1.44 4.89
CA VAL A 51 1.05 -1.71 5.08
C VAL A 51 1.26 -3.08 5.71
N THR A 52 0.49 -3.41 6.75
CA THR A 52 0.57 -4.72 7.43
C THR A 52 0.26 -5.87 6.47
N ASP A 53 -0.83 -5.78 5.71
CA ASP A 53 -1.21 -6.78 4.69
C ASP A 53 -0.14 -6.96 3.62
N SER A 54 0.56 -5.88 3.27
CA SER A 54 1.63 -5.92 2.26
C SER A 54 2.92 -6.51 2.80
N LEU A 55 3.17 -6.42 4.10
CA LEU A 55 4.30 -7.06 4.78
C LEU A 55 4.05 -8.57 4.95
N ASP A 56 2.83 -8.98 5.31
CA ASP A 56 2.50 -10.40 5.50
C ASP A 56 2.45 -11.18 4.19
N LYS A 57 2.09 -10.54 3.06
CA LYS A 57 2.20 -11.16 1.71
C LYS A 57 3.63 -11.39 1.22
N ASN A 58 4.64 -10.86 1.93
CA ASN A 58 6.05 -11.05 1.61
C ASN A 58 6.76 -12.09 2.51
N LYS A 59 6.07 -12.69 3.48
CA LYS A 59 6.54 -13.83 4.27
C LYS A 59 6.17 -15.15 3.59
#